data_AF-A0A2R6MEJ2-F1
#
_entry.id   AF-A0A2R6MEJ2-F1
#
_cell.length_a   1.000
_cell.length_b   1.000
_cell.length_c   1.000
_cell.angle_alpha   90.00
_cell.angle_beta   90.00
_cell.angle_gamma   90.00
#
_symmetry.space_group_name_H-M   'P 1'
#
loop_
_entity.id
_entity.type
_entity.pdbx_description
1 polymer ?
#
loop_
_entity_poly.entity_id
_entity_poly.type
_entity_poly.pdbx_seq_one_letter_code
_entity_poly.pdbx_strand_id
1 'polypeptide(L)'
;MPADEDVLEERATGTRDLYDIATWEPRTVLDRLAVGLYRLGTLVFRALVVLLGLAIIVVQFVLGGIGATFAESPIAIALVAFSVIPALALAAYIYTSDVTTGEPAELLVGTFSLGVLLAGFAAVANSTLSAVGAIPAVGVVLFFYLVVGPVEESVKLLAVRIYAYRDDRFDAVVDGAVYGAAAGLGFATIENALYISRQLGMGTKSVALVPVAIFGVSLEQVIGQGGGITAVRALAGPGHVIYSAFAGYYLGLAKFNREHFGPIVLKGLLIAAFIHGTYNVTAQVALGRLPGLFPDVPPFAFFVGFVLLYDGLFGYILLRKLSRYRGVYRALATSDADEQAAATLSPERTEFEE
;
A
#
# COMPACT_ATOMS: atom_id res chain seq x y z
N MET A 1 3.45 -8.48 -33.05
CA MET A 1 2.12 -8.11 -33.56
C MET A 1 1.42 -7.48 -32.38
N PRO A 2 1.03 -6.19 -32.43
CA PRO A 2 0.36 -5.57 -31.29
C PRO A 2 -1.01 -6.26 -31.13
N ALA A 3 -1.25 -6.85 -29.98
CA ALA A 3 -2.42 -7.70 -29.72
C ALA A 3 -3.74 -6.93 -29.51
N ASP A 4 -3.78 -5.64 -29.88
CA ASP A 4 -4.83 -4.70 -29.49
C ASP A 4 -5.67 -4.13 -30.67
N GLU A 5 -5.36 -4.48 -31.93
CA GLU A 5 -6.10 -3.97 -33.10
C GLU A 5 -7.14 -4.99 -33.59
N ASP A 6 -8.35 -4.52 -33.93
CA ASP A 6 -9.42 -5.37 -34.46
C ASP A 6 -9.06 -5.93 -35.85
N VAL A 7 -9.62 -7.09 -36.22
CA VAL A 7 -9.36 -7.74 -37.53
C VAL A 7 -9.71 -6.81 -38.70
N LEU A 8 -10.71 -5.94 -38.56
CA LEU A 8 -11.05 -4.95 -39.58
C LEU A 8 -10.05 -3.79 -39.62
N GLU A 9 -9.49 -3.41 -38.48
CA GLU A 9 -8.46 -2.37 -38.36
C GLU A 9 -7.15 -2.82 -38.99
N GLU A 10 -6.71 -4.06 -38.71
CA GLU A 10 -5.52 -4.66 -39.34
C GLU A 10 -5.64 -4.81 -40.87
N ARG A 11 -6.86 -5.07 -41.37
CA ARG A 11 -7.13 -5.28 -42.80
C ARG A 11 -7.50 -4.00 -43.54
N ALA A 12 -7.81 -2.92 -42.84
CA ALA A 12 -8.13 -1.65 -43.47
C ALA A 12 -6.86 -0.99 -43.98
N THR A 13 -6.83 -0.63 -45.26
CA THR A 13 -5.69 0.03 -45.91
C THR A 13 -5.53 1.51 -45.53
N GLY A 14 -5.94 1.91 -44.32
CA GLY A 14 -5.87 3.28 -43.79
C GLY A 14 -6.78 4.31 -44.47
N THR A 15 -7.48 3.96 -45.55
CA THR A 15 -8.32 4.88 -46.35
C THR A 15 -9.81 4.85 -46.00
N ARG A 16 -10.25 3.89 -45.19
CA ARG A 16 -11.66 3.74 -44.78
C ARG A 16 -11.83 4.25 -43.36
N ASP A 17 -12.84 5.08 -43.15
CA ASP A 17 -13.27 5.50 -41.83
C ASP A 17 -13.98 4.34 -41.14
N LEU A 18 -13.45 3.91 -39.99
CA LEU A 18 -13.94 2.77 -39.21
C LEU A 18 -14.68 3.21 -37.94
N TYR A 19 -15.05 4.49 -37.87
CA TYR A 19 -15.79 5.08 -36.75
C TYR A 19 -17.09 4.30 -36.43
N ASP A 20 -17.25 3.91 -35.17
CA ASP A 20 -18.38 3.13 -34.61
C ASP A 20 -18.49 1.70 -35.18
N ILE A 21 -17.43 1.21 -35.85
CA ILE A 21 -17.32 -0.15 -36.39
C ILE A 21 -16.16 -0.88 -35.73
N ALA A 22 -14.94 -0.36 -35.89
CA ALA A 22 -13.73 -0.93 -35.31
C ALA A 22 -12.92 0.10 -34.51
N THR A 23 -13.07 1.40 -34.83
CA THR A 23 -12.42 2.50 -34.11
C THR A 23 -13.46 3.46 -33.55
N TRP A 24 -13.11 4.17 -32.47
CA TRP A 24 -14.01 5.15 -31.87
C TRP A 24 -13.24 6.39 -31.41
N GLU A 25 -13.70 7.55 -31.85
CA GLU A 25 -13.25 8.85 -31.36
C GLU A 25 -14.47 9.79 -31.25
N PRO A 26 -14.51 10.74 -30.31
CA PRO A 26 -15.71 11.52 -30.07
C PRO A 26 -15.98 12.52 -31.21
N ARG A 27 -16.96 12.25 -32.08
CA ARG A 27 -17.28 13.11 -33.25
C ARG A 27 -18.68 13.74 -33.17
N THR A 28 -19.64 13.03 -32.64
CA THR A 28 -21.05 13.45 -32.57
C THR A 28 -21.38 14.22 -31.29
N VAL A 29 -22.58 14.80 -31.24
CA VAL A 29 -23.12 15.38 -29.98
C VAL A 29 -23.31 14.28 -28.93
N LEU A 30 -23.74 13.08 -29.36
CA LEU A 30 -23.94 11.94 -28.47
C LEU A 30 -22.60 11.46 -27.88
N ASP A 31 -21.54 11.38 -28.67
CA ASP A 31 -20.22 10.97 -28.16
C ASP A 31 -19.67 11.98 -27.16
N ARG A 32 -19.79 13.28 -27.47
CA ARG A 32 -19.37 14.35 -26.57
C ARG A 32 -20.16 14.32 -25.27
N LEU A 33 -21.47 14.04 -25.33
CA LEU A 33 -22.31 13.82 -24.16
C LEU A 33 -21.85 12.58 -23.38
N ALA A 34 -21.57 11.46 -24.05
CA ALA A 34 -21.11 10.22 -23.42
C ALA A 34 -19.76 10.42 -22.70
N VAL A 35 -18.78 11.07 -23.34
CA VAL A 35 -17.51 11.44 -22.72
C VAL A 35 -17.73 12.38 -21.53
N GLY A 36 -18.61 13.37 -21.68
CA GLY A 36 -18.97 14.30 -20.61
C GLY A 36 -19.57 13.60 -19.40
N LEU A 37 -20.55 12.72 -19.61
CA LEU A 37 -21.19 11.93 -18.56
C LEU A 37 -20.20 10.97 -17.90
N TYR A 38 -19.32 10.33 -18.66
CA TYR A 38 -18.26 9.48 -18.11
C TYR A 38 -17.28 10.27 -17.23
N ARG A 39 -16.83 11.44 -17.68
CA ARG A 39 -15.95 12.32 -16.88
C ARG A 39 -16.65 12.83 -15.63
N LEU A 40 -17.91 13.24 -15.74
CA LEU A 40 -18.71 13.66 -14.59
C LEU A 40 -18.90 12.52 -13.60
N GLY A 41 -19.30 11.34 -14.08
CA GLY A 41 -19.51 10.16 -13.25
C GLY A 41 -18.23 9.73 -12.51
N THR A 42 -17.09 9.72 -13.20
CA THR A 42 -15.80 9.41 -12.57
C THR A 42 -15.36 10.46 -11.55
N LEU A 43 -15.64 11.74 -11.79
CA LEU A 43 -15.38 12.82 -10.83
C LEU A 43 -16.29 12.71 -9.60
N VAL A 44 -17.59 12.49 -9.79
CA VAL A 44 -18.57 12.32 -8.71
C VAL A 44 -18.23 11.10 -7.87
N PHE A 45 -17.93 9.96 -8.50
CA PHE A 45 -17.52 8.75 -7.78
C PHE A 45 -16.31 9.00 -6.88
N ARG A 46 -15.27 9.69 -7.38
CA ARG A 46 -14.09 10.04 -6.57
C ARG A 46 -14.46 10.96 -5.40
N ALA A 47 -15.25 11.99 -5.67
CA ALA A 47 -15.72 12.90 -4.62
C ALA A 47 -16.50 12.13 -3.55
N LEU A 48 -17.38 11.20 -3.92
CA LEU A 48 -18.13 10.36 -2.99
C LEU A 48 -17.20 9.46 -2.16
N VAL A 49 -16.20 8.81 -2.76
CA VAL A 49 -15.22 7.98 -2.03
C VAL A 49 -14.45 8.83 -1.01
N VAL A 50 -13.98 10.01 -1.41
CA VAL A 50 -13.24 10.92 -0.52
C VAL A 50 -14.15 11.45 0.60
N LEU A 51 -15.35 11.93 0.28
CA LEU A 51 -16.32 12.44 1.25
C LEU A 51 -16.75 11.36 2.24
N LEU A 52 -16.96 10.14 1.77
CA LEU A 52 -17.30 9.00 2.63
C LEU A 52 -16.12 8.63 3.54
N GLY A 53 -14.88 8.60 3.01
CA GLY A 53 -13.68 8.42 3.83
C GLY A 53 -13.53 9.50 4.90
N LEU A 54 -13.78 10.76 4.55
CA LEU A 54 -13.74 11.90 5.48
C LEU A 54 -14.83 11.73 6.55
N ALA A 55 -16.04 11.36 6.16
CA ALA A 55 -17.13 11.10 7.09
C ALA A 55 -16.76 9.97 8.07
N ILE A 56 -16.17 8.87 7.58
CA ILE A 56 -15.71 7.77 8.44
C ILE A 56 -14.63 8.25 9.41
N ILE A 57 -13.63 9.02 8.95
CA ILE A 57 -12.60 9.60 9.82
C ILE A 57 -13.21 10.52 10.87
N VAL A 58 -14.13 11.41 10.49
CA VAL A 58 -14.80 12.30 11.45
C VAL A 58 -15.57 11.49 12.48
N VAL A 59 -16.29 10.45 12.05
CA VAL A 59 -16.97 9.53 12.95
C VAL A 59 -15.97 8.83 13.88
N GLN A 60 -14.82 8.37 13.37
CA GLN A 60 -13.77 7.77 14.21
C GLN A 60 -13.14 8.78 15.17
N PHE A 61 -12.98 10.03 14.75
CA PHE A 61 -12.39 11.09 15.57
C PHE A 61 -13.33 11.51 16.70
N VAL A 62 -14.63 11.64 16.39
CA VAL A 62 -15.69 12.08 17.32
C VAL A 62 -16.19 10.93 18.19
N LEU A 63 -16.59 9.80 17.59
CA LEU A 63 -17.17 8.64 18.31
C LEU A 63 -16.11 7.64 18.78
N GLY A 64 -14.98 7.54 18.08
CA GLY A 64 -13.88 6.64 18.45
C GLY A 64 -12.95 7.19 19.54
N GLY A 65 -13.22 8.41 20.03
CA GLY A 65 -12.53 8.98 21.18
C GLY A 65 -11.13 9.56 20.90
N ILE A 66 -10.65 9.59 19.66
CA ILE A 66 -9.34 10.18 19.31
C ILE A 66 -9.30 11.66 19.69
N GLY A 67 -10.33 12.43 19.31
CA GLY A 67 -10.36 13.88 19.56
C GLY A 67 -10.33 14.21 21.05
N ALA A 68 -11.14 13.50 21.84
CA ALA A 68 -11.13 13.62 23.30
C ALA A 68 -9.77 13.23 23.87
N THR A 69 -9.20 12.11 23.42
CA THR A 69 -7.89 11.63 23.90
C THR A 69 -6.77 12.64 23.63
N PHE A 70 -6.71 13.23 22.44
CA PHE A 70 -5.68 14.20 22.09
C PHE A 70 -5.88 15.54 22.82
N ALA A 71 -7.12 15.92 23.12
CA ALA A 71 -7.41 17.10 23.92
C ALA A 71 -7.03 16.91 25.40
N GLU A 72 -7.28 15.72 25.95
CA GLU A 72 -7.04 15.40 27.36
C GLU A 72 -5.58 14.97 27.64
N SER A 73 -4.87 14.47 26.61
CA SER A 73 -3.56 13.85 26.76
C SER A 73 -2.60 14.21 25.63
N PRO A 74 -1.81 15.29 25.79
CA PRO A 74 -0.77 15.65 24.83
C PRO A 74 0.27 14.53 24.62
N ILE A 75 0.47 13.66 25.61
CA ILE A 75 1.36 12.50 25.49
C ILE A 75 0.86 11.51 24.45
N ALA A 76 -0.46 11.39 24.21
CA ALA A 76 -0.99 10.52 23.16
C ALA A 76 -0.48 10.92 21.76
N ILE A 77 -0.38 12.22 21.48
CA ILE A 77 0.19 12.72 20.22
C ILE A 77 1.66 12.32 20.09
N ALA A 78 2.44 12.47 21.16
CA ALA A 78 3.84 12.06 21.18
C ALA A 78 4.00 10.55 20.95
N LEU A 79 3.16 9.73 21.60
CA LEU A 79 3.18 8.28 21.45
C LEU A 79 2.84 7.86 20.02
N VAL A 80 1.86 8.50 19.38
CA VAL A 80 1.55 8.28 17.96
C VAL A 80 2.73 8.67 17.09
N ALA A 81 3.31 9.85 17.29
CA ALA A 81 4.46 10.30 16.52
C ALA A 81 5.64 9.30 16.62
N PHE A 82 5.99 8.86 17.84
CA PHE A 82 7.06 7.88 18.05
C PHE A 82 6.74 6.51 17.41
N SER A 83 5.47 6.10 17.40
CA SER A 83 5.05 4.84 16.79
C SER A 83 5.21 4.80 15.26
N VAL A 84 5.31 5.95 14.60
CA VAL A 84 5.42 6.02 13.14
C VAL A 84 6.87 6.04 12.67
N ILE A 85 7.83 6.35 13.56
CA ILE A 85 9.25 6.56 13.18
C ILE A 85 9.86 5.38 12.42
N PRO A 86 9.75 4.11 12.88
CA PRO A 86 10.38 3.00 12.15
C PRO A 86 9.75 2.75 10.77
N ALA A 87 8.43 2.89 10.68
CA ALA A 87 7.70 2.78 9.42
C ALA A 87 8.11 3.90 8.44
N LEU A 88 8.22 5.13 8.94
CA LEU A 88 8.68 6.29 8.16
C LEU A 88 10.12 6.10 7.69
N ALA A 89 11.01 5.62 8.56
CA ALA A 89 12.40 5.35 8.21
C ALA A 89 12.50 4.31 7.09
N LEU A 90 11.69 3.24 7.15
CA LEU A 90 11.64 2.23 6.09
C LEU A 90 11.06 2.78 4.78
N ALA A 91 9.97 3.55 4.84
CA ALA A 91 9.40 4.19 3.66
C ALA A 91 10.40 5.17 3.01
N ALA A 92 11.12 5.96 3.82
CA ALA A 92 12.17 6.85 3.36
C ALA A 92 13.36 6.08 2.76
N TYR A 93 13.71 4.92 3.31
CA TYR A 93 14.73 4.05 2.72
C TYR A 93 14.30 3.47 1.37
N ILE A 94 13.04 3.07 1.22
CA ILE A 94 12.48 2.61 -0.06
C ILE A 94 12.48 3.75 -1.09
N TYR A 95 12.07 4.96 -0.68
CA TYR A 95 12.09 6.16 -1.53
C TYR A 95 13.52 6.54 -1.98
N THR A 96 14.48 6.61 -1.06
CA THR A 96 15.87 6.93 -1.41
C THR A 96 16.58 5.79 -2.15
N SER A 97 16.02 4.58 -2.10
CA SER A 97 16.49 3.47 -2.90
C SER A 97 16.08 3.57 -4.36
N ASP A 98 15.14 4.43 -4.73
CA ASP A 98 14.72 4.59 -6.11
C ASP A 98 15.86 5.12 -7.01
N VAL A 99 15.90 4.67 -8.25
CA VAL A 99 16.92 5.03 -9.26
C VAL A 99 16.39 5.94 -10.35
N THR A 100 15.09 6.20 -10.36
CA THR A 100 14.43 7.12 -11.28
C THR A 100 14.55 8.56 -10.77
N THR A 101 13.80 9.47 -11.40
CA THR A 101 13.57 10.82 -10.90
C THR A 101 12.95 10.76 -9.50
N GLY A 102 13.38 11.63 -8.59
CA GLY A 102 12.81 11.65 -7.24
C GLY A 102 11.31 11.91 -7.28
N GLU A 103 10.53 11.05 -6.63
CA GLU A 103 9.07 11.16 -6.63
C GLU A 103 8.61 12.51 -6.04
N PRO A 104 7.68 13.21 -6.70
CA PRO A 104 7.20 14.49 -6.22
C PRO A 104 6.53 14.34 -4.85
N ALA A 105 6.94 15.18 -3.90
CA ALA A 105 6.43 15.15 -2.53
C ALA A 105 4.91 15.24 -2.46
N GLU A 106 4.27 15.93 -3.41
CA GLU A 106 2.81 16.02 -3.53
C GLU A 106 2.16 14.63 -3.72
N LEU A 107 2.70 13.79 -4.61
CA LEU A 107 2.16 12.45 -4.86
C LEU A 107 2.37 11.53 -3.66
N LEU A 108 3.51 11.66 -2.97
CA LEU A 108 3.79 10.92 -1.73
C LEU A 108 2.83 11.31 -0.60
N VAL A 109 2.70 12.62 -0.32
CA VAL A 109 1.83 13.14 0.74
C VAL A 109 0.36 12.87 0.43
N GLY A 110 -0.07 13.02 -0.82
CA GLY A 110 -1.44 12.70 -1.23
C GLY A 110 -1.74 11.22 -1.11
N THR A 111 -0.82 10.34 -1.50
CA THR A 111 -0.98 8.88 -1.35
C THR A 111 -0.98 8.44 0.12
N PHE A 112 -0.11 9.01 0.95
CA PHE A 112 -0.12 8.83 2.40
C PHE A 112 -1.45 9.27 3.01
N SER A 113 -1.94 10.45 2.63
CA SER A 113 -3.20 11.01 3.13
C SER A 113 -4.40 10.17 2.72
N LEU A 114 -4.38 9.61 1.50
CA LEU A 114 -5.37 8.63 1.06
C LEU A 114 -5.26 7.31 1.83
N GLY A 115 -4.06 6.86 2.18
CA GLY A 115 -3.87 5.70 3.06
C GLY A 115 -4.53 5.89 4.44
N VAL A 116 -4.34 7.07 5.04
CA VAL A 116 -5.04 7.49 6.28
C VAL A 116 -6.55 7.51 6.05
N LEU A 117 -6.99 8.21 4.99
CA LEU A 117 -8.39 8.42 4.66
C LEU A 117 -9.15 7.10 4.45
N LEU A 118 -8.54 6.19 3.70
CA LEU A 118 -9.21 4.98 3.26
C LEU A 118 -9.15 3.85 4.31
N ALA A 119 -8.27 3.93 5.31
CA ALA A 119 -8.21 2.93 6.39
C ALA A 119 -9.56 2.70 7.10
N GLY A 120 -10.38 3.75 7.19
CA GLY A 120 -11.74 3.66 7.71
C GLY A 120 -12.64 2.67 6.95
N PHE A 121 -12.50 2.57 5.63
CA PHE A 121 -13.25 1.60 4.82
C PHE A 121 -12.86 0.16 5.18
N ALA A 122 -11.57 -0.11 5.36
CA ALA A 122 -11.11 -1.41 5.78
C ALA A 122 -11.66 -1.78 7.16
N ALA A 123 -11.68 -0.83 8.10
CA ALA A 123 -12.26 -1.05 9.42
C ALA A 123 -13.76 -1.43 9.36
N VAL A 124 -14.54 -0.75 8.52
CA VAL A 124 -15.98 -1.05 8.32
C VAL A 124 -16.19 -2.40 7.62
N ALA A 125 -15.40 -2.71 6.60
CA ALA A 125 -15.49 -3.98 5.90
C ALA A 125 -15.11 -5.16 6.82
N ASN A 126 -14.01 -5.03 7.57
CA ASN A 126 -13.57 -6.02 8.54
C ASN A 126 -14.61 -6.23 9.64
N SER A 127 -15.26 -5.17 10.15
CA SER A 127 -16.30 -5.31 11.18
C SER A 127 -17.55 -6.03 10.66
N THR A 128 -17.98 -5.75 9.43
CA THR A 128 -19.13 -6.40 8.79
C THR A 128 -18.91 -7.90 8.60
N LEU A 129 -17.66 -8.31 8.39
CA LEU A 129 -17.26 -9.72 8.15
C LEU A 129 -16.66 -10.40 9.40
N SER A 130 -16.73 -9.74 10.57
CA SER A 130 -16.11 -10.22 11.82
C SER A 130 -16.64 -11.58 12.31
N ALA A 131 -17.85 -11.98 11.88
CA ALA A 131 -18.43 -13.28 12.21
C ALA A 131 -17.57 -14.46 11.74
N VAL A 132 -16.76 -14.30 10.68
CA VAL A 132 -15.79 -15.32 10.23
C VAL A 132 -14.78 -15.64 11.34
N GLY A 133 -14.38 -14.64 12.11
CA GLY A 133 -13.47 -14.77 13.24
C GLY A 133 -14.01 -15.63 14.38
N ALA A 134 -15.34 -15.76 14.50
CA ALA A 134 -16.00 -16.49 15.56
C ALA A 134 -16.09 -18.01 15.33
N ILE A 135 -15.69 -18.50 14.14
CA ILE A 135 -15.67 -19.94 13.85
C ILE A 135 -14.66 -20.62 14.81
N PRO A 136 -15.08 -21.64 15.59
CA PRO A 136 -14.18 -22.30 16.55
C PRO A 136 -12.92 -22.86 15.88
N ALA A 137 -11.79 -22.79 16.60
CA ALA A 137 -10.45 -23.27 16.21
C ALA A 137 -9.79 -22.58 14.99
N VAL A 138 -10.52 -22.27 13.93
CA VAL A 138 -9.96 -21.76 12.67
C VAL A 138 -10.40 -20.34 12.30
N GLY A 139 -11.44 -19.80 12.93
CA GLY A 139 -12.07 -18.54 12.54
C GLY A 139 -11.11 -17.36 12.52
N VAL A 140 -10.26 -17.21 13.54
CA VAL A 140 -9.24 -16.15 13.61
C VAL A 140 -8.27 -16.23 12.42
N VAL A 141 -7.81 -17.43 12.07
CA VAL A 141 -6.88 -17.66 10.95
C VAL A 141 -7.56 -17.33 9.62
N LEU A 142 -8.79 -17.82 9.43
CA LEU A 142 -9.57 -17.52 8.23
C LEU A 142 -9.87 -16.04 8.10
N PHE A 143 -10.19 -15.38 9.20
CA PHE A 143 -10.47 -13.95 9.21
C PHE A 143 -9.25 -13.13 8.78
N PHE A 144 -8.04 -13.50 9.22
CA PHE A 144 -6.84 -12.81 8.78
C PHE A 144 -6.51 -13.01 7.31
N TYR A 145 -6.60 -14.24 6.80
CA TYR A 145 -6.24 -14.54 5.41
C TYR A 145 -7.31 -14.19 4.39
N LEU A 146 -8.59 -14.26 4.76
CA LEU A 146 -9.71 -14.09 3.83
C LEU A 146 -10.38 -12.72 3.94
N VAL A 147 -10.22 -12.04 5.08
CA VAL A 147 -10.85 -10.73 5.31
C VAL A 147 -9.79 -9.66 5.51
N VAL A 148 -9.09 -9.67 6.66
CA VAL A 148 -8.22 -8.54 7.07
C VAL A 148 -7.12 -8.26 6.05
N GLY A 149 -6.29 -9.27 5.72
CA GLY A 149 -5.21 -9.10 4.75
C GLY A 149 -5.72 -8.62 3.37
N PRO A 150 -6.63 -9.35 2.71
CA PRO A 150 -7.14 -8.95 1.40
C PRO A 150 -7.82 -7.57 1.39
N VAL A 151 -8.67 -7.28 2.37
CA VAL A 151 -9.40 -6.00 2.43
C VAL A 151 -8.43 -4.84 2.64
N GLU A 152 -7.53 -4.94 3.62
CA GLU A 152 -6.61 -3.85 3.94
C GLU A 152 -5.61 -3.58 2.82
N GLU A 153 -5.02 -4.63 2.23
CA GLU A 153 -4.10 -4.44 1.11
C GLU A 153 -4.80 -3.89 -0.14
N SER A 154 -6.06 -4.29 -0.38
CA SER A 154 -6.86 -3.73 -1.48
C SER A 154 -7.15 -2.24 -1.28
N VAL A 155 -7.47 -1.83 -0.05
CA VAL A 155 -7.74 -0.44 0.31
C VAL A 155 -6.48 0.43 0.21
N LYS A 156 -5.32 -0.09 0.65
CA LYS A 156 -4.02 0.60 0.49
C LYS A 156 -3.64 0.72 -0.99
N LEU A 157 -3.84 -0.33 -1.78
CA LEU A 157 -3.59 -0.28 -3.22
C LEU A 157 -4.54 0.67 -3.94
N LEU A 158 -5.79 0.78 -3.47
CA LEU A 158 -6.76 1.74 -3.98
C LEU A 158 -6.27 3.19 -3.78
N ALA A 159 -5.66 3.51 -2.64
CA ALA A 159 -5.07 4.84 -2.39
C ALA A 159 -4.05 5.21 -3.48
N VAL A 160 -3.17 4.28 -3.85
CA VAL A 160 -2.21 4.45 -4.96
C VAL A 160 -2.93 4.59 -6.30
N ARG A 161 -3.92 3.72 -6.55
CA ARG A 161 -4.60 3.60 -7.85
C ARG A 161 -5.42 4.82 -8.26
N ILE A 162 -6.04 5.50 -7.29
CA ILE A 162 -6.91 6.66 -7.56
C ILE A 162 -6.14 7.97 -7.71
N TYR A 163 -4.89 8.03 -7.22
CA TYR A 163 -4.06 9.23 -7.25
C TYR A 163 -2.76 9.00 -8.02
N ALA A 164 -1.67 8.61 -7.35
CA ALA A 164 -0.33 8.53 -7.95
C ALA A 164 -0.26 7.69 -9.24
N TYR A 165 -0.96 6.56 -9.31
CA TYR A 165 -0.98 5.70 -10.52
C TYR A 165 -1.39 6.43 -11.80
N ARG A 166 -2.25 7.45 -11.66
CA ARG A 166 -2.83 8.19 -12.78
C ARG A 166 -1.95 9.36 -13.24
N ASP A 167 -0.90 9.68 -12.50
CA ASP A 167 0.03 10.73 -12.87
C ASP A 167 1.02 10.19 -13.93
N ASP A 168 1.39 11.06 -14.85
CA ASP A 168 2.35 10.73 -15.91
C ASP A 168 3.77 10.59 -15.35
N ARG A 169 4.04 11.17 -14.18
CA ARG A 169 5.31 11.03 -13.44
C ARG A 169 5.48 9.66 -12.78
N PHE A 170 4.43 8.85 -12.69
CA PHE A 170 4.58 7.43 -12.35
C PHE A 170 5.04 6.73 -13.64
N ASP A 171 6.34 6.66 -13.83
CA ASP A 171 7.01 6.29 -15.07
C ASP A 171 7.90 5.03 -14.94
N ALA A 172 8.01 4.44 -13.74
CA ALA A 172 8.66 3.15 -13.53
C ALA A 172 7.92 2.18 -12.61
N VAL A 173 8.36 0.92 -12.65
CA VAL A 173 7.77 -0.16 -11.83
C VAL A 173 8.04 0.07 -10.33
N VAL A 174 9.19 0.67 -9.99
CA VAL A 174 9.63 0.88 -8.60
C VAL A 174 8.82 1.96 -7.91
N ASP A 175 8.36 2.98 -8.63
CA ASP A 175 7.41 4.02 -8.19
C ASP A 175 6.21 3.39 -7.50
N GLY A 176 5.68 2.31 -8.07
CA GLY A 176 4.59 1.54 -7.48
C GLY A 176 4.91 1.06 -6.07
N ALA A 177 6.13 0.59 -5.82
CA ALA A 177 6.58 0.18 -4.49
C ALA A 177 6.73 1.37 -3.54
N VAL A 178 7.21 2.52 -4.03
CA VAL A 178 7.36 3.76 -3.25
C VAL A 178 5.99 4.31 -2.84
N TYR A 179 5.05 4.42 -3.77
CA TYR A 179 3.68 4.85 -3.47
C TYR A 179 2.93 3.84 -2.61
N GLY A 180 3.17 2.54 -2.82
CA GLY A 180 2.70 1.48 -1.93
C GLY A 180 3.20 1.68 -0.50
N ALA A 181 4.50 1.92 -0.31
CA ALA A 181 5.09 2.22 0.99
C ALA A 181 4.46 3.45 1.64
N ALA A 182 4.20 4.52 0.88
CA ALA A 182 3.54 5.73 1.37
C ALA A 182 2.08 5.47 1.83
N ALA A 183 1.31 4.69 1.06
CA ALA A 183 -0.05 4.30 1.44
C ALA A 183 -0.05 3.44 2.72
N GLY A 184 0.87 2.47 2.81
CA GLY A 184 1.05 1.63 3.99
C GLY A 184 1.43 2.41 5.24
N LEU A 185 2.31 3.41 5.11
CA LEU A 185 2.69 4.32 6.19
C LEU A 185 1.48 5.15 6.70
N GLY A 186 0.66 5.66 5.78
CA GLY A 186 -0.56 6.38 6.13
C GLY A 186 -1.55 5.50 6.90
N PHE A 187 -1.77 4.29 6.40
CA PHE A 187 -2.62 3.31 7.06
C PHE A 187 -2.12 2.97 8.48
N ALA A 188 -0.82 2.67 8.63
CA ALA A 188 -0.21 2.38 9.92
C ALA A 188 -0.33 3.56 10.90
N THR A 189 -0.26 4.80 10.41
CA THR A 189 -0.36 6.01 11.24
C THR A 189 -1.73 6.14 11.91
N ILE A 190 -2.80 6.05 11.13
CA ILE A 190 -4.16 6.16 11.68
C ILE A 190 -4.52 4.96 12.55
N GLU A 191 -4.04 3.77 12.19
CA GLU A 191 -4.22 2.57 13.00
C GLU A 191 -3.50 2.69 14.36
N ASN A 192 -2.24 3.15 14.35
CA ASN A 192 -1.48 3.42 15.58
C ASN A 192 -2.21 4.44 16.47
N ALA A 193 -2.74 5.52 15.88
CA ALA A 193 -3.52 6.52 16.61
C ALA A 193 -4.76 5.92 17.27
N LEU A 194 -5.58 5.21 16.51
CA LEU A 194 -6.79 4.53 17.03
C LEU A 194 -6.46 3.51 18.12
N TYR A 195 -5.33 2.81 18.00
CA TYR A 195 -4.92 1.81 18.98
C TYR A 195 -4.45 2.45 20.29
N ILE A 196 -3.54 3.43 20.21
CA ILE A 196 -3.01 4.16 21.37
C ILE A 196 -4.15 4.88 22.11
N SER A 197 -5.06 5.54 21.38
CA SER A 197 -6.16 6.28 22.01
C SER A 197 -7.07 5.39 22.85
N ARG A 198 -7.42 4.19 22.38
CA ARG A 198 -8.23 3.24 23.15
C ARG A 198 -7.51 2.71 24.39
N GLN A 199 -6.22 2.42 24.25
CA GLN A 199 -5.46 1.80 25.33
C GLN A 199 -5.20 2.79 26.49
N LEU A 200 -5.17 4.10 26.22
CA LEU A 200 -5.05 5.14 27.24
C LEU A 200 -6.36 5.36 28.05
N GLY A 201 -7.43 4.62 27.77
CA GLY A 201 -8.64 4.58 28.62
C GLY A 201 -9.49 5.86 28.61
N MET A 202 -9.19 6.84 27.75
CA MET A 202 -9.89 8.14 27.66
C MET A 202 -11.12 8.10 26.72
N GLY A 203 -11.84 6.98 26.73
CA GLY A 203 -12.92 6.71 25.77
C GLY A 203 -13.92 5.67 26.25
N THR A 204 -14.25 5.63 27.55
CA THR A 204 -15.28 4.73 28.09
C THR A 204 -16.69 5.27 27.85
N LYS A 205 -17.08 5.42 26.57
CA LYS A 205 -18.43 5.26 26.01
C LYS A 205 -18.33 4.94 24.52
N SER A 206 -17.46 4.02 24.11
CA SER A 206 -17.32 3.65 22.70
C SER A 206 -18.51 2.80 22.28
N VAL A 207 -19.26 3.28 21.29
CA VAL A 207 -20.16 2.43 20.51
C VAL A 207 -19.33 1.27 19.97
N ALA A 208 -19.74 0.03 20.32
CA ALA A 208 -19.11 -1.22 19.92
C ALA A 208 -19.30 -1.54 18.42
N LEU A 209 -19.08 -0.59 17.52
CA LEU A 209 -19.14 -0.82 16.08
C LEU A 209 -17.82 -1.39 15.52
N VAL A 210 -16.73 -1.36 16.29
CA VAL A 210 -15.42 -1.85 15.83
C VAL A 210 -14.67 -2.55 16.97
N PRO A 211 -14.71 -3.89 17.05
CA PRO A 211 -13.76 -4.64 17.86
C PRO A 211 -12.37 -4.45 17.23
N VAL A 212 -11.47 -3.70 17.87
CA VAL A 212 -10.02 -3.71 17.52
C VAL A 212 -9.25 -4.81 18.25
N ALA A 213 -9.99 -5.73 18.87
CA ALA A 213 -9.48 -7.06 19.19
C ALA A 213 -8.97 -7.84 17.94
N ILE A 214 -9.17 -7.31 16.74
CA ILE A 214 -8.73 -7.89 15.47
C ILE A 214 -7.19 -7.84 15.31
N PHE A 215 -6.46 -6.88 15.88
CA PHE A 215 -5.01 -6.83 15.69
C PHE A 215 -4.25 -7.57 16.77
N GLY A 216 -4.21 -8.89 16.63
CA GLY A 216 -2.92 -9.59 16.62
C GLY A 216 -2.19 -9.81 17.94
N VAL A 217 -2.47 -9.09 19.01
CA VAL A 217 -1.86 -9.28 20.33
C VAL A 217 -2.83 -8.70 21.35
N SER A 218 -3.42 -9.51 22.23
CA SER A 218 -4.00 -8.95 23.46
C SER A 218 -2.83 -8.38 24.27
N LEU A 219 -2.71 -7.06 24.27
CA LEU A 219 -1.59 -6.30 24.83
C LEU A 219 -1.31 -6.61 26.31
N GLU A 220 -2.35 -7.07 27.00
CA GLU A 220 -2.30 -7.62 28.37
C GLU A 220 -1.29 -8.78 28.50
N GLN A 221 -1.15 -9.60 27.46
CA GLN A 221 -0.20 -10.73 27.42
C GLN A 221 1.24 -10.31 27.13
N VAL A 222 1.48 -9.15 26.50
CA VAL A 222 2.83 -8.74 26.06
C VAL A 222 3.46 -7.72 27.01
N ILE A 223 2.68 -6.87 27.67
CA ILE A 223 3.22 -5.66 28.31
C ILE A 223 2.92 -5.59 29.82
N GLY A 224 1.89 -6.29 30.32
CA GLY A 224 1.36 -5.98 31.65
C GLY A 224 0.82 -4.53 31.73
N GLN A 225 0.29 -4.13 32.89
CA GLN A 225 -0.32 -2.80 33.11
C GLN A 225 0.73 -1.67 33.06
N GLY A 226 1.09 -1.21 31.86
CA GLY A 226 1.72 0.09 31.64
C GLY A 226 3.13 0.04 31.02
N GLY A 227 3.25 0.53 29.78
CA GLY A 227 4.51 1.14 29.30
C GLY A 227 4.95 0.87 27.87
N GLY A 228 4.51 -0.21 27.21
CA GLY A 228 5.10 -0.65 25.92
C GLY A 228 4.27 -0.44 24.66
N ILE A 229 3.10 0.21 24.74
CA ILE A 229 2.12 0.30 23.63
C ILE A 229 2.78 0.88 22.39
N THR A 230 3.47 2.01 22.57
CA THR A 230 4.20 2.69 21.50
C THR A 230 5.31 1.83 20.94
N ALA A 231 6.04 1.08 21.76
CA ALA A 231 7.10 0.21 21.28
C ALA A 231 6.53 -0.93 20.42
N VAL A 232 5.43 -1.56 20.85
CA VAL A 232 4.76 -2.61 20.07
C VAL A 232 4.24 -2.05 18.73
N ARG A 233 3.60 -0.87 18.75
CA ARG A 233 3.09 -0.24 17.53
C ARG A 233 4.20 0.30 16.62
N ALA A 234 5.29 0.81 17.19
CA ALA A 234 6.49 1.22 16.45
C ALA A 234 7.12 0.07 15.68
N LEU A 235 7.14 -1.11 16.28
CA LEU A 235 7.70 -2.31 15.68
C LEU A 235 6.73 -2.99 14.69
N ALA A 236 5.42 -2.88 14.87
CA ALA A 236 4.44 -3.43 13.93
C ALA A 236 4.24 -2.56 12.67
N GLY A 237 4.41 -1.24 12.77
CA GLY A 237 4.20 -0.30 11.67
C GLY A 237 4.99 -0.59 10.38
N PRO A 238 6.29 -0.96 10.44
CA PRO A 238 7.09 -1.36 9.28
C PRO A 238 6.46 -2.44 8.40
N GLY A 239 5.76 -3.42 8.98
CA GLY A 239 5.05 -4.45 8.25
C GLY A 239 4.09 -3.88 7.19
N HIS A 240 3.27 -2.87 7.55
CA HIS A 240 2.34 -2.23 6.61
C HIS A 240 3.06 -1.60 5.41
N VAL A 241 4.24 -1.01 5.64
CA VAL A 241 5.07 -0.42 4.58
C VAL A 241 5.57 -1.52 3.65
N ILE A 242 6.05 -2.63 4.19
CA ILE A 242 6.56 -3.77 3.40
C ILE A 242 5.45 -4.38 2.54
N TYR A 243 4.29 -4.72 3.12
CA TYR A 243 3.23 -5.44 2.42
C TYR A 243 2.63 -4.57 1.31
N SER A 244 2.43 -3.29 1.61
CA SER A 244 1.91 -2.32 0.64
C SER A 244 2.90 -2.04 -0.48
N ALA A 245 4.21 -2.01 -0.19
CA ALA A 245 5.25 -1.88 -1.22
C ALA A 245 5.31 -3.11 -2.14
N PHE A 246 5.05 -4.33 -1.64
CA PHE A 246 4.88 -5.50 -2.49
C PHE A 246 3.69 -5.35 -3.44
N ALA A 247 2.50 -5.04 -2.92
CA ALA A 247 1.31 -4.83 -3.75
C ALA A 247 1.53 -3.70 -4.76
N GLY A 248 2.12 -2.60 -4.31
CA GLY A 248 2.47 -1.44 -5.12
C GLY A 248 3.44 -1.75 -6.25
N TYR A 249 4.50 -2.53 -6.02
CA TYR A 249 5.42 -2.97 -7.07
C TYR A 249 4.68 -3.69 -8.20
N TYR A 250 3.76 -4.59 -7.86
CA TYR A 250 2.99 -5.32 -8.87
C TYR A 250 1.97 -4.43 -9.58
N LEU A 251 1.41 -3.41 -8.91
CA LEU A 251 0.61 -2.39 -9.59
C LEU A 251 1.45 -1.57 -10.58
N GLY A 252 2.67 -1.19 -10.19
CA GLY A 252 3.63 -0.55 -11.10
C GLY A 252 3.96 -1.45 -12.29
N LEU A 253 4.24 -2.73 -12.06
CA LEU A 253 4.48 -3.71 -13.12
C LEU A 253 3.29 -3.84 -14.07
N ALA A 254 2.07 -3.85 -13.53
CA ALA A 254 0.83 -3.91 -14.31
C ALA A 254 0.63 -2.66 -15.19
N LYS A 255 1.10 -1.47 -14.76
CA LYS A 255 1.01 -0.23 -15.55
C LYS A 255 1.67 -0.38 -16.92
N PHE A 256 2.82 -1.04 -16.96
CA PHE A 256 3.63 -1.27 -18.17
C PHE A 256 3.33 -2.60 -18.87
N ASN A 257 2.39 -3.39 -18.35
CA ASN A 257 1.99 -4.69 -18.90
C ASN A 257 0.45 -4.77 -18.98
N ARG A 258 -0.15 -3.91 -19.82
CA ARG A 258 -1.60 -3.68 -19.86
C ARG A 258 -2.42 -4.91 -20.21
N GLU A 259 -1.93 -5.74 -21.13
CA GLU A 259 -2.56 -7.01 -21.52
C GLU A 259 -2.78 -7.96 -20.33
N HIS A 260 -1.89 -7.89 -19.33
CA HIS A 260 -1.93 -8.75 -18.14
C HIS A 260 -2.20 -7.95 -16.86
N PHE A 261 -2.81 -6.76 -16.98
CA PHE A 261 -3.04 -5.86 -15.85
C PHE A 261 -3.72 -6.56 -14.67
N GLY A 262 -4.85 -7.24 -14.93
CA GLY A 262 -5.64 -7.94 -13.90
C GLY A 262 -4.85 -9.02 -13.15
N PRO A 263 -4.31 -10.04 -13.84
CA PRO A 263 -3.51 -11.09 -13.22
C PRO A 263 -2.30 -10.58 -12.42
N ILE A 264 -1.61 -9.56 -12.91
CA ILE A 264 -0.43 -8.99 -12.21
C ILE A 264 -0.87 -8.29 -10.92
N VAL A 265 -1.92 -7.46 -10.96
CA VAL A 265 -2.47 -6.79 -9.77
C VAL A 265 -2.96 -7.82 -8.75
N LEU A 266 -3.71 -8.84 -9.20
CA LEU A 266 -4.20 -9.91 -8.32
C LEU A 266 -3.04 -10.66 -7.66
N LYS A 267 -1.99 -11.00 -8.42
CA LYS A 267 -0.78 -11.62 -7.86
C LYS A 267 -0.14 -10.77 -6.77
N GLY A 268 -0.04 -9.45 -6.99
CA GLY A 268 0.47 -8.52 -5.99
C GLY A 268 -0.36 -8.50 -4.70
N LEU A 269 -1.68 -8.39 -4.84
CA LEU A 269 -2.61 -8.40 -3.71
C LEU A 269 -2.56 -9.73 -2.95
N LEU A 270 -2.54 -10.87 -3.64
CA LEU A 270 -2.45 -12.18 -3.00
C LEU A 270 -1.15 -12.35 -2.21
N ILE A 271 -0.02 -11.90 -2.76
CA ILE A 271 1.27 -11.93 -2.06
C ILE A 271 1.21 -11.03 -0.82
N ALA A 272 0.79 -9.77 -0.96
CA ALA A 272 0.73 -8.83 0.15
C ALA A 272 -0.25 -9.30 1.24
N ALA A 273 -1.46 -9.74 0.87
CA ALA A 273 -2.46 -10.25 1.79
C ALA A 273 -2.00 -11.52 2.50
N PHE A 274 -1.28 -12.41 1.82
CA PHE A 274 -0.72 -13.60 2.44
C PHE A 274 0.38 -13.25 3.45
N ILE A 275 1.30 -12.35 3.10
CA ILE A 275 2.36 -11.91 4.02
C ILE A 275 1.73 -11.21 5.23
N HIS A 276 0.77 -10.32 5.01
CA HIS A 276 0.07 -9.62 6.08
C HIS A 276 -0.75 -10.58 6.97
N GLY A 277 -1.56 -11.45 6.37
CA GLY A 277 -2.34 -12.45 7.12
C GLY A 277 -1.45 -13.38 7.94
N THR A 278 -0.31 -13.80 7.39
CA THR A 278 0.68 -14.63 8.09
C THR A 278 1.31 -13.88 9.27
N TYR A 279 1.60 -12.58 9.12
CA TYR A 279 2.07 -11.75 10.22
C TYR A 279 1.04 -11.76 11.37
N ASN A 280 -0.22 -11.46 11.06
CA ASN A 280 -1.29 -11.38 12.06
C ASN A 280 -1.54 -12.73 12.76
N VAL A 281 -1.58 -13.83 11.99
CA VAL A 281 -1.71 -15.17 12.55
C VAL A 281 -0.54 -15.50 13.46
N THR A 282 0.69 -15.24 13.04
CA THR A 282 1.87 -15.59 13.84
C THR A 282 1.94 -14.74 15.11
N ALA A 283 1.72 -13.43 14.98
CA ALA A 283 1.68 -12.50 16.11
C ALA A 283 0.60 -12.88 17.14
N GLN A 284 -0.60 -13.29 16.70
CA GLN A 284 -1.69 -13.57 17.63
C GLN A 284 -1.69 -14.99 18.18
N VAL A 285 -1.48 -15.95 17.29
CA VAL A 285 -1.73 -17.36 17.56
C VAL A 285 -0.45 -18.03 18.02
N ALA A 286 0.68 -17.78 17.36
CA ALA A 286 1.94 -18.43 17.69
C ALA A 286 2.60 -17.80 18.92
N LEU A 287 2.75 -16.48 18.94
CA LEU A 287 3.41 -15.78 20.05
C LEU A 287 2.63 -15.91 21.37
N GLY A 288 1.30 -15.97 21.32
CA GLY A 288 0.47 -16.16 22.51
C GLY A 288 0.71 -17.49 23.27
N ARG A 289 1.35 -18.48 22.64
CA ARG A 289 1.66 -19.79 23.26
C ARG A 289 3.09 -19.88 23.83
N LEU A 290 4.01 -19.04 23.37
CA LEU A 290 5.43 -19.11 23.74
C LEU A 290 5.71 -18.87 25.23
N PRO A 291 5.03 -17.93 25.93
CA PRO A 291 5.26 -17.73 27.36
C PRO A 291 4.98 -18.96 28.23
N GLY A 292 4.07 -19.84 27.80
CA GLY A 292 3.80 -21.09 28.50
C GLY A 292 4.89 -22.16 28.33
N LEU A 293 5.67 -22.07 27.25
CA LEU A 293 6.78 -23.00 26.94
C LEU A 293 8.12 -22.49 27.47
N PHE A 294 8.29 -21.17 27.56
CA PHE A 294 9.52 -20.49 27.94
C PHE A 294 9.21 -19.40 28.98
N PRO A 295 8.89 -19.77 30.24
CA PRO A 295 8.44 -18.83 31.26
C PRO A 295 9.49 -17.79 31.66
N ASP A 296 10.78 -18.09 31.49
CA ASP A 296 11.88 -17.20 31.85
C ASP A 296 12.15 -16.10 30.80
N VAL A 297 11.51 -16.17 29.63
CA VAL A 297 11.72 -15.21 28.55
C VAL A 297 10.57 -14.19 28.53
N PRO A 298 10.87 -12.87 28.60
CA PRO A 298 9.83 -11.85 28.53
C PRO A 298 9.00 -11.95 27.24
N PRO A 299 7.65 -11.90 27.30
CA PRO A 299 6.79 -11.92 26.10
C PRO A 299 7.15 -10.87 25.05
N PHE A 300 7.58 -9.68 25.51
CA PHE A 300 8.05 -8.62 24.64
C PHE A 300 9.30 -9.03 23.82
N ALA A 301 10.21 -9.83 24.38
CA ALA A 301 11.39 -10.31 23.65
C ALA A 301 11.01 -11.24 22.49
N PHE A 302 10.01 -12.11 22.68
CA PHE A 302 9.45 -12.93 21.58
C PHE A 302 8.84 -12.05 20.49
N PHE A 303 8.12 -11.01 20.88
CA PHE A 303 7.54 -10.06 19.93
C PHE A 303 8.61 -9.32 19.11
N VAL A 304 9.64 -8.76 19.76
CA VAL A 304 10.74 -8.10 19.05
C VAL A 304 11.46 -9.07 18.12
N GLY A 305 11.79 -10.27 18.60
CA GLY A 305 12.46 -11.30 17.80
C GLY A 305 11.64 -11.71 16.58
N PHE A 306 10.32 -11.88 16.75
CA PHE A 306 9.41 -12.16 15.65
C PHE A 306 9.37 -11.03 14.62
N VAL A 307 9.18 -9.78 15.04
CA VAL A 307 9.14 -8.62 14.14
C VAL A 307 10.45 -8.53 13.35
N LEU A 308 11.60 -8.56 14.03
CA LEU A 308 12.91 -8.44 13.37
C LEU A 308 13.13 -9.55 12.35
N LEU A 309 12.72 -10.79 12.67
CA LEU A 309 12.84 -11.93 11.76
C LEU A 309 11.86 -11.83 10.59
N TYR A 310 10.59 -11.52 10.87
CA TYR A 310 9.52 -11.54 9.88
C TYR A 310 9.61 -10.34 8.92
N ASP A 311 9.62 -9.13 9.46
CA ASP A 311 9.75 -7.91 8.66
C ASP A 311 11.17 -7.81 8.07
N GLY A 312 12.20 -8.31 8.75
CA GLY A 312 13.54 -8.42 8.19
C GLY A 312 13.60 -9.35 6.97
N LEU A 313 12.95 -10.52 7.03
CA LEU A 313 12.88 -11.46 5.91
C LEU A 313 12.15 -10.87 4.71
N PHE A 314 10.91 -10.39 4.91
CA PHE A 314 10.11 -9.86 3.80
C PHE A 314 10.64 -8.50 3.30
N GLY A 315 11.17 -7.68 4.19
CA GLY A 315 11.93 -6.47 3.84
C GLY A 315 13.15 -6.81 2.98
N TYR A 316 13.95 -7.81 3.36
CA TYR A 316 15.08 -8.26 2.54
C TYR A 316 14.63 -8.75 1.15
N ILE A 317 13.56 -9.54 1.06
CA ILE A 317 13.03 -10.03 -0.23
C ILE A 317 12.58 -8.86 -1.11
N LEU A 318 11.86 -7.89 -0.52
CA LEU A 318 11.43 -6.67 -1.21
C LEU A 318 12.64 -5.89 -1.72
N LEU A 319 13.61 -5.59 -0.85
CA LEU A 319 14.79 -4.82 -1.19
C LEU A 319 15.66 -5.52 -2.24
N ARG A 320 15.77 -6.86 -2.19
CA ARG A 320 16.45 -7.64 -3.23
C ARG A 320 15.74 -7.51 -4.57
N LYS A 321 14.40 -7.54 -4.58
CA LYS A 321 13.58 -7.36 -5.79
C LYS A 321 13.75 -5.96 -6.38
N LEU A 322 13.74 -4.91 -5.55
CA LEU A 322 14.03 -3.54 -5.96
C LEU A 322 15.47 -3.41 -6.49
N SER A 323 16.45 -3.97 -5.78
CA SER A 323 17.86 -3.97 -6.20
C SER A 323 18.09 -4.63 -7.55
N ARG A 324 17.37 -5.71 -7.86
CA ARG A 324 17.44 -6.35 -9.18
C ARG A 324 16.95 -5.43 -10.29
N TYR A 325 15.83 -4.74 -10.08
CA TYR A 325 15.34 -3.75 -11.04
C TYR A 325 16.37 -2.64 -11.28
N ARG A 326 16.91 -2.10 -10.18
CA ARG A 326 17.93 -1.03 -10.20
C ARG A 326 19.20 -1.43 -10.94
N GLY A 327 19.67 -2.66 -10.73
CA GLY A 327 20.86 -3.18 -11.41
C GLY A 327 20.66 -3.25 -12.93
N VAL A 328 19.50 -3.72 -13.38
CA VAL A 328 19.16 -3.77 -14.81
C VAL A 328 19.01 -2.35 -15.38
N TYR A 329 18.29 -1.47 -14.68
CA TYR A 329 18.10 -0.09 -15.12
C TYR A 329 19.43 0.65 -15.33
N ARG A 330 20.35 0.56 -14.36
CA ARG A 330 21.66 1.21 -14.47
C ARG A 330 22.52 0.61 -15.59
N ALA A 331 22.50 -0.70 -15.78
CA ALA A 331 23.28 -1.36 -16.83
C ALA A 331 22.82 -0.94 -18.24
N LEU A 332 21.51 -0.76 -18.44
CA LEU A 332 20.96 -0.27 -19.70
C LEU A 332 21.28 1.22 -19.89
N ALA A 333 21.12 2.04 -18.86
CA ALA A 333 21.43 3.47 -18.93
C ALA A 333 22.93 3.74 -19.26
N THR A 334 23.85 2.90 -18.79
CA THR A 334 25.27 2.99 -19.17
C THR A 334 25.51 2.54 -20.61
N SER A 335 24.83 1.48 -21.07
CA SER A 335 24.95 1.00 -22.45
C SER A 335 24.48 2.05 -23.46
N ASP A 336 23.35 2.71 -23.18
CA ASP A 336 22.81 3.76 -24.04
C ASP A 336 23.77 4.97 -24.12
N ALA A 337 24.41 5.32 -23.00
CA ALA A 337 25.41 6.39 -22.95
C ALA A 337 26.68 6.04 -23.74
N ASP A 338 27.15 4.79 -23.65
CA ASP A 338 28.30 4.30 -24.41
C ASP A 338 28.00 4.24 -25.91
N GLU A 339 26.80 3.80 -26.32
CA GLU A 339 26.37 3.81 -27.72
C GLU A 339 26.24 5.23 -28.30
N GLN A 340 25.68 6.17 -27.54
CA GLN A 340 25.60 7.57 -27.95
C GLN A 340 26.99 8.21 -28.07
N ALA A 341 27.90 7.91 -27.14
CA ALA A 341 29.28 8.35 -27.22
C ALA A 341 29.99 7.77 -28.46
N ALA A 342 29.82 6.49 -28.73
CA ALA A 342 30.37 5.84 -29.92
C ALA A 342 29.79 6.41 -31.24
N ALA A 343 28.50 6.74 -31.28
CA ALA A 343 27.87 7.36 -32.44
C ALA A 343 28.36 8.80 -32.71
N THR A 344 28.86 9.51 -31.69
CA THR A 344 29.45 10.85 -31.85
C THR A 344 30.92 10.84 -32.27
N LEU A 345 31.61 9.70 -32.17
CA LEU A 345 32.95 9.53 -32.70
C LEU A 345 32.88 9.35 -34.23
N SER A 346 33.02 10.43 -34.97
CA SER A 346 33.28 10.36 -36.41
C SER A 346 34.68 9.76 -36.62
N PRO A 347 34.88 8.77 -37.52
CA PRO A 347 36.20 8.28 -37.81
C PRO A 347 37.01 9.43 -38.42
N GLU A 348 38.03 9.89 -37.69
CA GLU A 348 38.98 10.87 -38.20
C GLU A 348 39.61 10.24 -39.46
N ARG A 349 39.36 10.85 -40.64
CA ARG A 349 40.01 10.39 -41.87
C ARG A 349 41.51 10.52 -41.64
N THR A 350 42.19 9.38 -41.58
CA THR A 350 43.64 9.36 -41.51
C THR A 350 44.19 10.04 -42.76
N GLU A 351 45.27 10.79 -42.60
CA GLU A 351 46.07 11.56 -43.59
C GLU A 351 46.56 10.76 -44.82
N PHE A 352 46.08 9.54 -45.03
CA PHE A 352 46.39 8.66 -46.15
C PHE A 352 45.24 8.55 -47.19
N GLU A 353 44.16 9.32 -47.05
CA GLU A 353 43.03 9.38 -48.01
C GLU A 353 42.90 10.75 -48.74
N GLU A 354 44.02 11.37 -49.14
CA GLU A 354 44.02 12.46 -50.14
C GLU A 354 44.61 12.04 -51.49
#